data_AF-A0AA38LK30-F1
#
_entry.id   AF-A0AA38LK30-F1
#
_cell.length_a   1.000
_cell.length_b   1.000
_cell.length_c   1.000
_cell.angle_alpha   90.00
_cell.angle_beta   90.00
_cell.angle_gamma   90.00
#
_symmetry.space_group_name_H-M   'P 1'
#
loop_
_entity.id
_entity.type
_entity.pdbx_description
1 polymer ?
#
loop_
_entity_poly.entity_id
_entity_poly.type
_entity_poly.pdbx_seq_one_letter_code
_entity_poly.pdbx_strand_id
1 'polypeptide(L)' 'EGKLKALVSIHGLEAGKGGELTHDETTIISGALDLTEKTTQEAMTPIESTFSLDVNSKLDCLSL' A
#
# COMPACT_ATOMS: atom_id res chain seq x y z
N GLU A 1 -14.51 12.11 -2.53
CA GLU A 1 -13.96 11.13 -3.50
C GLU A 1 -14.57 9.71 -3.55
N GLY A 2 -15.48 9.25 -2.67
CA GLY A 2 -15.86 7.80 -2.64
C GLY A 2 -16.66 7.19 -3.81
N LYS A 3 -17.01 7.96 -4.85
CA LYS A 3 -17.87 7.48 -5.95
C LYS A 3 -17.17 6.44 -6.83
N LEU A 4 -15.88 6.62 -7.11
CA LEU A 4 -15.14 5.72 -7.98
C LEU A 4 -14.90 4.36 -7.30
N LYS A 5 -14.60 4.36 -6.00
CA LYS A 5 -14.48 3.13 -5.20
C LYS A 5 -15.81 2.36 -5.14
N ALA A 6 -16.93 3.05 -5.02
CA ALA A 6 -18.25 2.44 -5.09
C ALA A 6 -18.52 1.79 -6.46
N LEU A 7 -18.12 2.43 -7.56
CA LEU A 7 -18.23 1.86 -8.90
C LEU A 7 -17.37 0.60 -9.07
N VAL A 8 -16.13 0.61 -8.57
CA VAL A 8 -15.24 -0.55 -8.59
C VAL A 8 -15.85 -1.72 -7.82
N SER A 9 -16.42 -1.45 -6.64
CA SER A 9 -17.09 -2.48 -5.83
C SER A 9 -18.30 -3.09 -6.54
N ILE A 10 -19.12 -2.29 -7.24
CA ILE A 10 -20.28 -2.79 -7.99
C ILE A 10 -19.88 -3.65 -9.20
N HIS A 11 -18.71 -3.38 -9.82
CA HIS A 11 -18.19 -4.15 -10.95
C HIS A 11 -17.37 -5.37 -10.53
N GLY A 12 -17.23 -5.65 -9.23
CA GLY A 12 -16.67 -6.89 -8.73
C GLY A 12 -17.58 -8.08 -9.00
N LEU A 13 -16.99 -9.22 -9.36
CA LEU A 13 -17.69 -10.51 -9.49
C LEU A 13 -18.47 -10.83 -8.20
N GLU A 14 -17.90 -10.50 -7.05
CA GLU A 14 -18.48 -10.74 -5.72
C GLU A 14 -19.74 -9.90 -5.45
N ALA A 15 -19.94 -8.78 -6.16
CA ALA A 15 -21.14 -7.96 -6.01
C ALA A 15 -22.39 -8.61 -6.64
N GLY A 16 -22.22 -9.64 -7.47
CA GLY A 16 -23.33 -10.33 -8.14
C GLY A 16 -24.13 -9.45 -9.09
N LYS A 17 -23.54 -8.34 -9.57
CA LYS A 17 -24.17 -7.37 -10.49
C LYS A 17 -23.76 -7.56 -11.96
N GLY A 18 -23.08 -8.66 -12.28
CA GLY A 18 -22.61 -8.95 -13.63
C GLY A 18 -21.36 -8.17 -14.04
N GLY A 19 -20.57 -7.70 -13.07
CA GLY A 19 -19.26 -7.11 -13.32
C GLY A 19 -18.19 -8.18 -13.63
N GLU A 20 -17.08 -7.76 -14.22
CA GLU A 20 -16.01 -8.66 -14.70
C GLU A 20 -14.78 -8.66 -13.79
N LEU A 21 -14.71 -7.75 -12.81
CA LEU A 21 -13.52 -7.57 -11.98
C LEU A 21 -13.42 -8.68 -10.93
N THR A 22 -12.28 -9.35 -10.92
CA THR A 22 -11.91 -10.32 -9.88
C THR A 22 -11.68 -9.64 -8.53
N HIS A 23 -11.62 -10.44 -7.47
CA HIS A 23 -11.31 -9.96 -6.12
C HIS A 23 -9.96 -9.21 -6.07
N ASP A 24 -8.94 -9.77 -6.71
CA ASP A 24 -7.61 -9.15 -6.75
C ASP A 24 -7.63 -7.82 -7.53
N GLU A 25 -8.31 -7.77 -8.67
CA GLU A 25 -8.45 -6.54 -9.47
C GLU A 25 -9.18 -5.44 -8.69
N THR A 26 -10.30 -5.77 -8.05
CA THR A 26 -11.04 -4.80 -7.21
C THR A 26 -10.20 -4.32 -6.02
N THR A 27 -9.40 -5.19 -5.41
CA THR A 27 -8.49 -4.86 -4.31
C THR A 27 -7.35 -3.95 -4.75
N ILE A 28 -6.70 -4.24 -5.88
CA ILE A 28 -5.61 -3.42 -6.43
C ILE A 28 -6.13 -2.03 -6.82
N ILE A 29 -7.25 -1.95 -7.54
CA ILE A 29 -7.83 -0.67 -7.95
C ILE A 29 -8.23 0.14 -6.72
N SER A 30 -8.91 -0.49 -5.75
CA SER A 30 -9.31 0.18 -4.51
C SER A 30 -8.11 0.68 -3.71
N GLY A 31 -7.03 -0.11 -3.61
CA GLY A 31 -5.80 0.30 -2.94
C GLY A 31 -5.09 1.46 -3.64
N ALA A 32 -5.11 1.50 -4.98
CA ALA A 32 -4.57 2.63 -5.74
C ALA A 32 -5.40 3.91 -5.54
N LEU A 33 -6.73 3.79 -5.45
CA LEU A 33 -7.60 4.91 -5.12
C LEU A 33 -7.36 5.40 -3.69
N ASP A 34 -7.18 4.50 -2.73
CA ASP A 34 -6.89 4.88 -1.34
C ASP A 34 -5.52 5.57 -1.21
N LEU A 35 -4.57 5.25 -2.11
CA LEU A 35 -3.25 5.88 -2.12
C LEU A 35 -3.30 7.37 -2.48
N THR A 36 -4.35 7.85 -3.18
CA THR A 36 -4.48 9.28 -3.49
C THR A 36 -4.76 10.14 -2.26
N GLU A 37 -5.34 9.53 -1.22
CA GLU A 37 -5.66 10.18 0.05
C GLU A 37 -4.59 9.92 1.12
N LYS A 38 -3.75 8.89 0.93
CA LYS A 38 -2.74 8.47 1.90
C LYS A 38 -1.63 9.52 2.07
N THR A 39 -1.42 9.93 3.31
CA THR A 39 -0.38 10.88 3.69
C THR A 39 0.94 10.20 4.03
N THR A 40 2.03 10.97 4.01
CA THR A 40 3.35 10.52 4.47
C THR A 40 3.32 9.99 5.90
N GLN A 41 2.54 10.64 6.77
CA GLN A 41 2.39 10.23 8.17
C GLN A 41 1.78 8.83 8.32
N GLU A 42 0.85 8.46 7.42
CA GLU A 42 0.21 7.14 7.41
C GLU A 42 1.05 6.06 6.70
N ALA A 43 2.03 6.47 5.90
CA ALA A 43 2.84 5.56 5.08
C ALA A 43 4.23 5.27 5.66
N MET A 44 4.83 6.22 6.38
CA MET A 44 6.19 6.09 6.87
C MET A 44 6.29 5.24 8.14
N THR A 45 7.42 4.58 8.31
CA THR A 45 7.81 3.99 9.60
C THR A 45 8.28 5.11 10.53
N PRO A 46 7.78 5.19 11.78
CA PRO A 46 8.27 6.14 12.77
C PRO A 46 9.77 5.98 12.99
N ILE A 47 10.50 7.09 13.17
CA ILE A 47 11.97 7.09 13.23
C ILE A 47 12.49 6.23 14.40
N GLU A 48 11.77 6.24 15.52
CA GLU A 48 12.04 5.41 16.70
C GLU A 48 11.91 3.90 16.44
N SER A 49 11.24 3.53 15.34
CA SER A 49 11.05 2.15 14.88
C SER A 49 11.90 1.84 13.64
N THR A 50 12.84 2.71 13.27
CA THR A 50 13.79 2.45 12.17
C THR A 50 15.09 1.82 12.68
N PHE A 51 15.68 0.96 11.86
CA PHE A 51 17.07 0.53 12.06
C PHE A 51 17.99 1.56 11.38
N SER A 52 18.83 2.22 12.18
CA SER A 52 19.79 3.21 11.71
C SER A 52 21.20 2.86 12.18
N LEU A 53 22.21 3.16 11.36
CA LEU A 53 23.62 3.04 11.72
C LEU A 53 24.16 4.40 12.18
N ASP A 54 25.07 4.39 13.15
CA ASP A 54 25.82 5.60 13.51
C ASP A 54 26.75 5.99 12.37
N VAL A 55 26.86 7.30 12.11
CA VAL A 55 27.68 7.85 11.01
C VAL A 55 29.18 7.53 11.16
N ASN A 56 29.65 7.25 12.37
CA ASN A 56 31.03 6.89 12.67
C ASN A 56 31.24 5.37 12.80
N SER A 57 30.22 4.55 12.51
CA SER A 57 30.34 3.09 12.54
C SER A 57 31.41 2.64 11.55
N LYS A 58 32.37 1.85 12.02
CA LYS A 58 33.38 1.22 11.14
C LYS A 58 32.80 -0.06 10.54
N LEU A 59 32.87 -0.16 9.22
CA LEU A 59 32.55 -1.39 8.49
C LEU A 59 33.77 -2.31 8.55
N ASP A 60 33.85 -3.16 9.58
CA ASP A 60 34.85 -4.21 9.62
C ASP A 60 34.35 -5.39 8.78
N CYS A 61 34.93 -5.55 7.58
CA CYS A 61 34.66 -6.70 6.74
C CYS A 61 35.38 -7.92 7.33
N LEU A 62 34.64 -8.89 7.86
CA LEU A 62 35.21 -10.17 8.27
C LEU A 62 35.60 -10.94 7.01
N SER A 63 36.85 -10.79 6.56
CA SER A 63 37.43 -11.67 5.55
C SER A 63 37.69 -13.03 6.21
N LEU A 64 36.79 -13.98 5.99
CA LEU A 64 37.04 -15.41 6.19
C LEU A 64 37.67 -16.02 4.94
#